data_AF-A0A818HCP6-F1
#
_entry.id   AF-A0A818HCP6-F1
#
_cell.length_a   1.000
_cell.length_b   1.000
_cell.length_c   1.000
_cell.angle_alpha   90.00
_cell.angle_beta   90.00
_cell.angle_gamma   90.00
#
_symmetry.space_group_name_H-M   'P 1'
#
loop_
_entity.id
_entity.type
_entity.pdbx_description
1 polymer ?
#
loop_
_entity_poly.entity_id
_entity_poly.type
_entity_poly.pdbx_seq_one_letter_code
_entity_poly.pdbx_strand_id
1 'polypeptide(L)'
;MKNILNEAAIGTTTIPAIAFCLFQLMFAATATTNHADGVPIHISAGTSALAYSLVFGKRQTLTNAQQNKPHNINNLFIGTLLTCICVYFGRKVKKLFQIDDAFDIFAQHGIGGFTGCILTGIFAQKSIPELDLVSIRGGWLDGYWMQVIYQLAFASAGFVWSFVVTLIILLVMNNIPGLSLRTALKDEIEGINYDQFNEYTHDYIELQRDLNPTLYSKQSPANRLVIEKRTDLMHVTQQQNDTRLGKLKPISVITNAW
;
A
#
# COMPACT_ATOMS: atom_id res chain seq x y z
N MET A 1 20.33 16.82 20.27
CA MET A 1 19.84 17.75 19.21
C MET A 1 20.14 19.23 19.48
N LYS A 2 21.12 19.62 20.31
CA LYS A 2 21.39 21.05 20.59
C LYS A 2 22.23 21.78 19.53
N ASN A 3 22.90 21.05 18.62
CA ASN A 3 23.78 21.64 17.61
C ASN A 3 23.23 21.59 16.18
N ILE A 4 22.19 20.79 15.92
CA ILE A 4 21.62 20.60 14.57
C ILE A 4 20.79 21.82 14.13
N LEU A 5 20.20 22.56 15.08
CA LEU A 5 19.42 23.77 14.80
C LEU A 5 20.28 25.01 14.53
N ASN A 6 21.57 24.95 14.86
CA ASN A 6 22.50 26.08 14.72
C ASN A 6 23.33 25.99 13.42
N GLU A 7 23.30 24.84 12.74
CA GLU A 7 23.92 24.68 11.43
C GLU A 7 22.87 24.97 10.36
N ALA A 8 23.19 25.83 9.40
CA ALA A 8 22.32 26.10 8.27
C ALA A 8 22.13 24.80 7.48
N ALA A 9 20.87 24.41 7.21
CA ALA A 9 20.60 23.29 6.31
C ALA A 9 21.26 23.59 4.95
N ILE A 10 22.28 22.79 4.60
CA ILE A 10 23.00 22.87 3.34
C ILE A 10 22.09 22.27 2.26
N GLY A 11 21.81 23.01 1.19
CA GLY A 11 21.03 22.54 0.04
C GLY A 11 19.82 23.42 -0.31
N THR A 12 19.56 23.66 -1.59
CA THR A 12 18.40 24.43 -2.07
C THR A 12 17.03 23.80 -1.72
N THR A 13 16.00 24.63 -1.43
CA THR A 13 14.62 24.17 -1.13
C THR A 13 13.82 23.80 -2.38
N THR A 14 14.26 24.26 -3.54
CA THR A 14 13.56 24.02 -4.80
C THR A 14 13.68 22.57 -5.26
N ILE A 15 14.84 21.92 -5.08
CA ILE A 15 15.03 20.51 -5.47
C ILE A 15 14.09 19.58 -4.68
N PRO A 16 14.07 19.60 -3.33
CA PRO A 16 13.21 18.71 -2.57
C PRO A 16 11.72 19.04 -2.76
N ALA A 17 11.34 20.32 -2.84
CA ALA A 17 9.95 20.71 -3.00
C ALA A 17 9.40 20.35 -4.40
N ILE A 18 10.18 20.58 -5.46
CA ILE A 18 9.78 20.23 -6.83
C ILE A 18 9.79 18.71 -7.02
N ALA A 19 10.81 18.01 -6.51
CA ALA A 19 10.84 16.55 -6.51
C ALA A 19 9.65 15.97 -5.72
N PHE A 20 9.30 16.56 -4.58
CA PHE A 20 8.11 16.19 -3.81
C PHE A 20 6.83 16.43 -4.60
N CYS A 21 6.61 17.63 -5.17
CA CYS A 21 5.42 17.91 -5.98
C CYS A 21 5.28 16.94 -7.17
N LEU A 22 6.36 16.60 -7.84
CA LEU A 22 6.32 15.68 -8.98
C LEU A 22 6.16 14.22 -8.58
N PHE A 23 6.75 13.83 -7.45
CA PHE A 23 6.47 12.55 -6.82
C PHE A 23 4.97 12.47 -6.49
N GLN A 24 4.39 13.50 -5.89
CA GLN A 24 2.95 13.53 -5.59
C GLN A 24 2.09 13.52 -6.88
N LEU A 25 2.50 14.21 -7.95
CA LEU A 25 1.79 14.20 -9.24
C LEU A 25 1.89 12.84 -9.96
N MET A 26 3.03 12.15 -9.88
CA MET A 26 3.20 10.81 -10.43
C MET A 26 2.23 9.82 -9.76
N PHE A 27 2.13 9.87 -8.43
CA PHE A 27 1.23 9.01 -7.65
C PHE A 27 -0.25 9.36 -7.88
N ALA A 28 -0.57 10.65 -8.01
CA ALA A 28 -1.92 11.09 -8.37
C ALA A 28 -2.33 10.55 -9.76
N ALA A 29 -1.42 10.54 -10.73
CA ALA A 29 -1.71 10.02 -12.08
C ALA A 29 -1.96 8.51 -12.10
N THR A 30 -1.24 7.73 -11.28
CA THR A 30 -1.38 6.26 -11.20
C THR A 30 -2.55 5.80 -10.33
N ALA A 31 -2.88 6.57 -9.27
CA ALA A 31 -3.97 6.28 -8.35
C ALA A 31 -5.37 6.32 -9.00
N THR A 32 -5.53 7.01 -10.14
CA THR A 32 -6.83 7.06 -10.85
C THR A 32 -7.33 5.70 -11.35
N THR A 33 -6.47 4.68 -11.39
CA THR A 33 -6.81 3.36 -11.92
C THR A 33 -7.25 2.32 -10.88
N ASN A 34 -7.03 2.55 -9.58
CA ASN A 34 -7.52 1.72 -8.47
C ASN A 34 -8.14 2.65 -7.41
N HIS A 35 -9.44 2.51 -7.14
CA HIS A 35 -10.23 3.48 -6.37
C HIS A 35 -9.95 3.57 -4.86
N ALA A 36 -9.00 2.82 -4.29
CA ALA A 36 -8.95 2.65 -2.84
C ALA A 36 -7.69 3.19 -2.10
N ASP A 37 -6.55 3.48 -2.74
CA ASP A 37 -5.32 3.09 -2.01
C ASP A 37 -4.17 4.10 -1.79
N GLY A 38 -4.29 5.37 -2.19
CA GLY A 38 -3.16 6.32 -2.04
C GLY A 38 -3.48 7.68 -1.43
N VAL A 39 -4.73 8.15 -1.55
CA VAL A 39 -5.05 9.57 -1.30
C VAL A 39 -4.72 10.04 0.14
N PRO A 40 -5.03 9.28 1.21
CA PRO A 40 -4.80 9.74 2.58
C PRO A 40 -3.31 9.91 2.93
N ILE A 41 -2.44 9.00 2.45
CA ILE A 41 -1.01 9.04 2.76
C ILE A 41 -0.30 10.20 2.03
N HIS A 42 -0.80 10.63 0.88
CA HIS A 42 -0.27 11.79 0.15
C HIS A 42 -0.67 13.11 0.79
N ILE A 43 -1.92 13.22 1.24
CA ILE A 43 -2.40 14.41 1.94
C ILE A 43 -1.62 14.60 3.24
N SER A 44 -1.43 13.53 4.02
CA SER A 44 -0.69 13.59 5.29
C SER A 44 0.79 13.92 5.11
N ALA A 45 1.46 13.38 4.09
CA ALA A 45 2.84 13.74 3.77
C ALA A 45 2.97 15.22 3.37
N GLY A 46 2.04 15.72 2.55
CA GLY A 46 2.01 17.12 2.09
C GLY A 46 1.77 18.12 3.22
N THR A 47 0.79 17.84 4.10
CA THR A 47 0.50 18.71 5.25
C THR A 47 1.62 18.67 6.29
N SER A 48 2.28 17.51 6.48
CA SER A 48 3.46 17.38 7.35
C SER A 48 4.66 18.19 6.84
N ALA A 49 4.91 18.17 5.52
CA ALA A 49 5.97 18.97 4.90
C ALA A 49 5.70 20.49 5.02
N LEU A 50 4.44 20.90 4.88
CA LEU A 50 4.03 22.29 5.11
C LEU A 50 4.22 22.70 6.57
N ALA A 51 3.76 21.87 7.51
CA ALA A 51 3.93 22.11 8.95
C ALA A 51 5.42 22.23 9.32
N TYR A 52 6.26 21.32 8.82
CA TYR A 52 7.71 21.40 8.95
C TYR A 52 8.25 22.74 8.43
N SER A 53 7.87 23.13 7.21
CA SER A 53 8.36 24.38 6.60
C SER A 53 7.95 25.63 7.38
N LEU A 54 6.76 25.63 7.99
CA LEU A 54 6.26 26.74 8.82
C LEU A 54 7.02 26.84 10.16
N VAL A 55 7.38 25.71 10.77
CA VAL A 55 8.10 25.67 12.06
C VAL A 55 9.56 26.10 11.92
N PHE A 56 10.24 25.68 10.85
CA PHE A 56 11.67 25.97 10.65
C PHE A 56 11.94 27.32 9.96
N GLY A 57 10.90 28.00 9.48
CA GLY A 57 10.99 29.39 9.01
C GLY A 57 11.76 29.59 7.70
N LYS A 58 11.94 30.86 7.33
CA LYS A 58 12.62 31.26 6.08
C LYS A 58 14.14 31.07 6.22
N ARG A 59 14.77 30.41 5.24
CA ARG A 59 16.24 30.26 5.21
C ARG A 59 16.95 31.58 4.96
N GLN A 60 18.12 31.75 5.58
CA GLN A 60 18.95 32.96 5.44
C GLN A 60 19.71 33.05 4.10
N THR A 61 19.80 31.94 3.34
CA THR A 61 20.48 31.87 2.03
C THR A 61 19.66 32.40 0.84
N LEU A 62 18.40 32.78 1.05
CA LEU A 62 17.53 33.37 0.00
C LEU A 62 18.00 34.75 -0.50
N THR A 63 18.92 35.41 0.20
CA THR A 63 19.44 36.73 -0.15
C THR A 63 20.59 36.71 -1.17
N ASN A 64 21.22 35.56 -1.43
CA ASN A 64 22.31 35.45 -2.42
C ASN A 64 21.77 35.05 -3.80
N ALA A 65 21.67 36.04 -4.71
CA ALA A 65 21.17 35.86 -6.07
C ALA A 65 21.97 34.82 -6.91
N GLN A 66 23.22 34.54 -6.58
CA GLN A 66 24.05 33.55 -7.28
C GLN A 66 23.68 32.08 -6.98
N GLN A 67 22.95 31.79 -5.89
CA GLN A 67 22.51 30.43 -5.53
C GLN A 67 21.14 30.02 -6.13
N ASN A 68 20.53 30.87 -6.97
CA ASN A 68 19.19 30.65 -7.51
C ASN A 68 19.17 30.41 -9.03
N LYS A 69 20.09 29.60 -9.58
CA LYS A 69 19.92 29.15 -10.97
C LYS A 69 18.74 28.15 -11.00
N PRO A 70 17.70 28.40 -11.82
CA PRO A 70 16.57 27.49 -11.90
C PRO A 70 17.03 26.12 -12.39
N HIS A 71 16.51 25.07 -11.76
CA HIS A 71 16.75 23.70 -12.19
C HIS A 71 16.30 23.50 -13.63
N ASN A 72 16.90 22.54 -14.32
CA ASN A 72 16.49 22.21 -15.67
C ASN A 72 15.12 21.52 -15.64
N ILE A 73 14.06 22.33 -15.72
CA ILE A 73 12.65 21.92 -15.71
C ILE A 73 12.38 20.88 -16.81
N ASN A 74 13.11 20.93 -17.94
CA ASN A 74 12.95 19.96 -19.02
C ASN A 74 13.41 18.56 -18.60
N ASN A 75 14.59 18.43 -17.97
CA ASN A 75 15.10 17.14 -17.50
C ASN A 75 14.16 16.51 -16.47
N LEU A 76 13.57 17.36 -15.64
CA LEU A 76 12.62 16.99 -14.62
C LEU A 76 11.30 16.46 -15.21
N PHE A 77 10.74 17.15 -16.21
CA PHE A 77 9.56 16.66 -16.93
C PHE A 77 9.82 15.33 -17.64
N ILE A 78 10.95 15.24 -18.34
CA ILE A 78 11.34 14.02 -19.05
C ILE A 78 11.52 12.85 -18.08
N GLY A 79 12.21 13.09 -16.95
CA GLY A 79 12.42 12.06 -15.93
C GLY A 79 11.13 11.59 -15.28
N THR A 80 10.20 12.52 -14.99
CA THR A 80 8.89 12.18 -14.43
C THR A 80 8.08 11.35 -15.41
N LEU A 81 8.00 11.79 -16.68
CA LEU A 81 7.26 11.08 -17.73
C LEU A 81 7.80 9.66 -17.94
N LEU A 82 9.12 9.50 -18.02
CA LEU A 82 9.73 8.19 -18.21
C LEU A 82 9.46 7.26 -17.03
N THR A 83 9.53 7.79 -15.80
CA THR A 83 9.19 7.02 -14.59
C THR A 83 7.73 6.59 -14.60
N CYS A 84 6.79 7.48 -14.94
CA CYS A 84 5.37 7.13 -15.09
C CYS A 84 5.15 5.98 -16.09
N ILE A 85 5.84 6.02 -17.23
CA ILE A 85 5.77 4.98 -18.26
C ILE A 85 6.29 3.64 -17.70
N CYS A 86 7.45 3.63 -17.04
CA CYS A 86 8.01 2.43 -16.43
C CYS A 86 7.08 1.83 -15.36
N VAL A 87 6.51 2.65 -14.49
CA VAL A 87 5.53 2.22 -13.46
C VAL A 87 4.27 1.65 -14.12
N TYR A 88 3.77 2.29 -15.18
CA TYR A 88 2.60 1.80 -15.92
C TYR A 88 2.82 0.38 -16.47
N PHE A 89 3.95 0.15 -17.15
CA PHE A 89 4.30 -1.19 -17.66
C PHE A 89 4.57 -2.18 -16.51
N GLY A 90 5.20 -1.73 -15.44
CA GLY A 90 5.43 -2.52 -14.23
C GLY A 90 4.14 -3.13 -13.67
N ARG A 91 3.06 -2.34 -13.58
CA ARG A 91 1.74 -2.85 -13.16
C ARG A 91 1.16 -3.89 -14.12
N LYS A 92 1.33 -3.69 -15.44
CA LYS A 92 0.88 -4.67 -16.45
C LYS A 92 1.62 -6.00 -16.31
N VAL A 93 2.93 -5.96 -16.06
CA VAL A 93 3.75 -7.14 -15.81
C VAL A 93 3.29 -7.86 -14.53
N LYS A 94 3.05 -7.14 -13.43
CA LYS A 94 2.50 -7.74 -12.20
C LYS A 94 1.20 -8.50 -12.43
N LYS A 95 0.27 -7.88 -13.17
CA LYS A 95 -1.02 -8.51 -13.53
C LYS A 95 -0.83 -9.76 -14.39
N LEU A 96 0.17 -9.77 -15.29
CA LEU A 96 0.50 -10.94 -16.10
C LEU A 96 0.99 -12.12 -15.23
N PHE A 97 1.78 -11.85 -14.20
CA PHE A 97 2.28 -12.86 -13.27
C PHE A 97 1.31 -13.18 -12.12
N GLN A 98 0.10 -12.61 -12.11
CA GLN A 98 -0.89 -12.77 -11.03
C GLN A 98 -0.33 -12.43 -9.64
N ILE A 99 0.60 -11.47 -9.59
CA ILE A 99 1.14 -10.96 -8.34
C ILE A 99 0.23 -9.83 -7.87
N ASP A 100 -0.53 -10.12 -6.81
CA ASP A 100 -1.37 -9.13 -6.15
C ASP A 100 -0.60 -8.50 -4.98
N ASP A 101 -0.36 -7.20 -5.07
CA ASP A 101 0.25 -6.40 -4.02
C ASP A 101 -0.69 -5.22 -3.77
N ALA A 102 -1.21 -5.17 -2.53
CA ALA A 102 -2.44 -4.48 -2.15
C ALA A 102 -2.49 -3.02 -2.61
N PHE A 103 -1.35 -2.32 -2.63
CA PHE A 103 -1.29 -0.90 -2.98
C PHE A 103 -0.42 -0.61 -4.20
N ASP A 104 -0.11 -1.63 -5.01
CA ASP A 104 0.83 -1.53 -6.12
C ASP A 104 2.22 -0.97 -5.70
N ILE A 105 2.62 -1.19 -4.44
CA ILE A 105 3.83 -0.64 -3.81
C ILE A 105 5.07 -1.00 -4.61
N PHE A 106 5.16 -2.24 -5.08
CA PHE A 106 6.31 -2.70 -5.86
C PHE A 106 6.43 -1.96 -7.20
N ALA A 107 5.33 -1.78 -7.92
CA ALA A 107 5.34 -1.09 -9.20
C ALA A 107 5.68 0.38 -9.02
N GLN A 108 5.17 1.01 -7.96
CA GLN A 108 5.32 2.43 -7.74
C GLN A 108 6.65 2.80 -7.09
N HIS A 109 6.98 2.21 -5.95
CA HIS A 109 8.20 2.52 -5.21
C HIS A 109 9.40 1.70 -5.69
N GLY A 110 9.22 0.41 -5.98
CA GLY A 110 10.29 -0.46 -6.47
C GLY A 110 10.76 -0.04 -7.86
N ILE A 111 9.89 -0.19 -8.87
CA ILE A 111 10.22 0.14 -10.27
C ILE A 111 10.44 1.64 -10.46
N GLY A 112 9.59 2.48 -9.84
CA GLY A 112 9.74 3.94 -9.91
C GLY A 112 11.06 4.41 -9.28
N GLY A 113 11.41 3.92 -8.09
CA GLY A 113 12.66 4.24 -7.41
C GLY A 113 13.90 3.78 -8.18
N PHE A 114 13.86 2.56 -8.74
CA PHE A 114 14.96 2.04 -9.56
C PHE A 114 15.16 2.85 -10.84
N THR A 115 14.06 3.19 -11.52
CA THR A 115 14.08 4.05 -12.71
C THR A 115 14.62 5.44 -12.37
N GLY A 116 14.19 6.03 -11.25
CA GLY A 116 14.70 7.30 -10.75
C GLY A 116 16.21 7.28 -10.46
N CYS A 117 16.73 6.17 -9.92
CA CYS A 117 18.18 6.02 -9.70
C CYS A 117 18.96 6.04 -11.01
N ILE A 118 18.49 5.31 -12.04
CA ILE A 118 19.10 5.33 -13.38
C ILE A 118 19.07 6.75 -13.96
N LEU A 119 17.90 7.39 -13.91
CA LEU A 119 17.72 8.75 -14.44
C LEU A 119 18.58 9.77 -13.70
N THR A 120 18.80 9.60 -12.40
CA THR A 120 19.76 10.41 -11.64
C THR A 120 21.17 10.25 -12.21
N GLY A 121 21.58 9.03 -12.57
CA GLY A 121 22.88 8.81 -13.20
C GLY A 121 23.03 9.47 -14.58
N ILE A 122 21.92 9.63 -15.31
CA ILE A 122 21.90 10.28 -16.63
C ILE A 122 21.88 11.79 -16.50
N PHE A 123 20.90 12.32 -15.76
CA PHE A 123 20.54 13.73 -15.72
C PHE A 123 21.22 14.52 -14.60
N ALA A 124 22.00 13.89 -13.71
CA ALA A 124 22.78 14.63 -12.74
C ALA A 124 23.72 15.62 -13.44
N GLN A 125 23.71 16.86 -12.97
CA GLN A 125 24.52 17.94 -13.53
C GLN A 125 25.42 18.55 -12.45
N LYS A 126 26.73 18.66 -12.71
CA LYS A 126 27.76 19.24 -11.85
C LYS A 126 27.43 20.68 -11.48
N SER A 127 26.84 21.41 -12.43
CA SER A 127 26.45 22.80 -12.26
C SER A 127 25.30 23.01 -11.29
N ILE A 128 24.72 21.95 -10.70
CA ILE A 128 23.61 22.07 -9.74
C ILE A 128 24.14 22.06 -8.30
N PRO A 129 24.93 21.06 -7.84
CA PRO A 129 25.49 21.10 -6.49
C PRO A 129 26.57 22.16 -6.30
N GLU A 130 27.22 22.62 -7.37
CA GLU A 130 28.20 23.72 -7.32
C GLU A 130 27.59 25.03 -6.77
N LEU A 131 26.26 25.21 -6.89
CA LEU A 131 25.56 26.35 -6.26
C LEU A 131 25.61 26.30 -4.73
N ASP A 132 25.69 25.09 -4.17
CA ASP A 132 25.79 24.86 -2.73
C ASP A 132 27.26 24.67 -2.29
N LEU A 133 28.22 25.08 -3.13
CA LEU A 133 29.66 24.89 -2.93
C LEU A 133 30.06 23.42 -2.81
N VAL A 134 29.23 22.51 -3.34
CA VAL A 134 29.47 21.07 -3.37
C VAL A 134 29.91 20.68 -4.78
N SER A 135 31.11 20.11 -4.92
CA SER A 135 31.58 19.61 -6.21
C SER A 135 31.21 18.14 -6.40
N ILE A 136 30.56 17.83 -7.53
CA ILE A 136 30.33 16.46 -7.99
C ILE A 136 30.87 16.29 -9.40
N ARG A 137 31.09 15.05 -9.83
CA ARG A 137 31.52 14.74 -11.21
C ARG A 137 30.41 14.94 -12.26
N GLY A 138 29.16 15.04 -11.82
CA GLY A 138 27.98 15.06 -12.71
C GLY A 138 27.54 13.66 -13.12
N GLY A 139 26.62 13.61 -14.08
CA GLY A 139 26.09 12.38 -14.67
C GLY A 139 26.53 12.21 -16.12
N TRP A 140 25.81 11.36 -16.85
CA TRP A 140 26.11 11.07 -18.25
C TRP A 140 26.07 12.33 -19.12
N LEU A 141 25.12 13.24 -18.90
CA LEU A 141 25.02 14.47 -19.68
C LEU A 141 26.23 15.43 -19.52
N ASP A 142 27.00 15.31 -18.43
CA ASP A 142 28.25 16.05 -18.23
C ASP A 142 29.49 15.28 -18.69
N GLY A 143 29.31 14.14 -19.35
CA GLY A 143 30.38 13.27 -19.83
C GLY A 143 30.86 12.23 -18.82
N TYR A 144 30.24 12.13 -17.64
CA TYR A 144 30.60 11.13 -16.63
C TYR A 144 29.65 9.91 -16.65
N TRP A 145 29.84 9.02 -17.62
CA TRP A 145 28.99 7.83 -17.83
C TRP A 145 29.05 6.81 -16.69
N MET A 146 30.16 6.78 -15.94
CA MET A 146 30.32 5.87 -14.79
C MET A 146 29.28 6.11 -13.69
N GLN A 147 28.67 7.31 -13.64
CA GLN A 147 27.62 7.61 -12.67
C GLN A 147 26.43 6.66 -12.82
N VAL A 148 26.04 6.30 -14.04
CA VAL A 148 24.92 5.36 -14.26
C VAL A 148 25.21 3.99 -13.65
N ILE A 149 26.45 3.52 -13.78
CA ILE A 149 26.88 2.22 -13.23
C ILE A 149 26.86 2.26 -11.70
N TYR A 150 27.31 3.36 -11.08
CA TYR A 150 27.23 3.53 -9.63
C TYR A 150 25.78 3.55 -9.14
N GLN A 151 24.89 4.27 -9.83
CA GLN A 151 23.47 4.29 -9.48
C GLN A 151 22.81 2.91 -9.65
N LEU A 152 23.20 2.15 -10.67
CA LEU A 152 22.73 0.77 -10.86
C LEU A 152 23.22 -0.17 -9.76
N ALA A 153 24.50 -0.09 -9.39
CA ALA A 153 25.05 -0.89 -8.30
C ALA A 153 24.36 -0.56 -6.96
N PHE A 154 24.16 0.73 -6.69
CA PHE A 154 23.45 1.22 -5.51
C PHE A 154 22.00 0.72 -5.46
N ALA A 155 21.25 0.92 -6.55
CA ALA A 155 19.85 0.50 -6.62
C ALA A 155 19.71 -1.02 -6.51
N SER A 156 20.60 -1.78 -7.16
CA SER A 156 20.60 -3.24 -7.11
C SER A 156 20.96 -3.76 -5.72
N ALA A 157 21.95 -3.17 -5.05
CA ALA A 157 22.31 -3.54 -3.68
C ALA A 157 21.15 -3.30 -2.71
N GLY A 158 20.51 -2.11 -2.79
CA GLY A 158 19.34 -1.78 -1.96
C GLY A 158 18.15 -2.70 -2.25
N PHE A 159 17.90 -3.00 -3.51
CA PHE A 159 16.86 -3.94 -3.94
C PHE A 159 17.10 -5.36 -3.40
N VAL A 160 18.30 -5.91 -3.61
CA VAL A 160 18.65 -7.27 -3.17
C VAL A 160 18.60 -7.37 -1.65
N TRP A 161 19.17 -6.40 -0.93
CA TRP A 161 19.12 -6.38 0.53
C TRP A 161 17.68 -6.38 1.04
N SER A 162 16.87 -5.44 0.56
CA SER A 162 15.49 -5.29 1.01
C SER A 162 14.67 -6.54 0.67
N PHE A 163 14.84 -7.11 -0.52
CA PHE A 163 14.12 -8.30 -0.95
C PHE A 163 14.54 -9.54 -0.16
N VAL A 164 15.84 -9.83 -0.07
CA VAL A 164 16.35 -11.06 0.57
C VAL A 164 16.10 -11.05 2.08
N VAL A 165 16.38 -9.94 2.76
CA VAL A 165 16.16 -9.85 4.21
C VAL A 165 14.68 -9.95 4.54
N THR A 166 13.82 -9.26 3.78
CA THR A 166 12.36 -9.37 3.96
C THR A 166 11.88 -10.77 3.70
N LEU A 167 12.35 -11.43 2.63
CA LEU A 167 11.97 -12.80 2.31
C LEU A 167 12.36 -13.77 3.44
N ILE A 168 13.57 -13.64 3.99
CA ILE A 168 14.01 -14.47 5.11
C ILE A 168 13.10 -14.25 6.33
N ILE A 169 12.80 -13.00 6.68
CA ILE A 169 11.91 -12.67 7.80
C ILE A 169 10.53 -13.31 7.60
N LEU A 170 9.93 -13.12 6.42
CA LEU A 170 8.61 -13.65 6.10
C LEU A 170 8.58 -15.18 6.13
N LEU A 171 9.60 -15.84 5.59
CA LEU A 171 9.70 -17.30 5.64
C LEU A 171 9.87 -17.82 7.08
N VAL A 172 10.67 -17.15 7.91
CA VAL A 172 10.83 -17.53 9.31
C VAL A 172 9.52 -17.34 10.07
N MET A 173 8.85 -16.20 9.91
CA MET A 173 7.56 -15.91 10.57
C MET A 173 6.47 -16.90 10.15
N ASN A 174 6.40 -17.25 8.86
CA ASN A 174 5.42 -18.21 8.35
C ASN A 174 5.59 -19.63 8.91
N ASN A 175 6.80 -19.99 9.36
CA ASN A 175 7.08 -21.31 9.95
C ASN A 175 6.86 -21.36 11.47
N ILE A 176 6.61 -20.22 12.13
CA ILE A 176 6.35 -20.16 13.57
C ILE A 176 4.83 -20.08 13.80
N PRO A 177 4.21 -21.05 14.52
CA PRO A 177 2.78 -21.01 14.83
C PRO A 177 2.41 -19.72 15.56
N GLY A 178 1.39 -19.01 15.06
CA GLY A 178 0.91 -17.75 15.63
C GLY A 178 1.57 -16.47 15.09
N LEU A 179 2.60 -16.57 14.23
CA LEU A 179 3.24 -15.41 13.58
C LEU A 179 3.03 -15.35 12.06
N SER A 180 2.21 -16.24 11.50
CA SER A 180 1.80 -16.16 10.10
C SER A 180 1.09 -14.83 9.84
N LEU A 181 1.59 -14.05 8.87
CA LEU A 181 0.97 -12.80 8.45
C LEU A 181 -0.29 -13.00 7.62
N ARG A 182 -0.44 -14.18 7.00
CA ARG A 182 -1.64 -14.52 6.22
C ARG A 182 -2.63 -15.27 7.09
N THR A 183 -3.89 -14.84 7.07
CA THR A 183 -5.01 -15.48 7.76
C THR A 183 -5.47 -16.73 7.01
N ALA A 184 -6.26 -17.57 7.67
CA ALA A 184 -6.86 -18.73 7.00
C ALA A 184 -7.92 -18.27 5.98
N LEU A 185 -8.13 -19.07 4.94
CA LEU A 185 -9.07 -18.72 3.86
C LEU A 185 -10.49 -18.42 4.37
N LYS A 186 -10.95 -19.11 5.42
CA LYS A 186 -12.26 -18.83 6.04
C LYS A 186 -12.34 -17.40 6.59
N ASP A 187 -11.27 -16.95 7.24
CA ASP A 187 -11.17 -15.65 7.91
C ASP A 187 -10.93 -14.55 6.87
N GLU A 188 -10.20 -14.87 5.79
CA GLU A 188 -10.03 -14.00 4.61
C GLU A 188 -11.37 -13.73 3.90
N ILE A 189 -12.25 -14.74 3.78
CA ILE A 189 -13.57 -14.60 3.15
C ILE A 189 -14.55 -13.83 4.05
N GLU A 190 -14.54 -14.10 5.35
CA GLU A 190 -15.45 -13.41 6.29
C GLU A 190 -15.05 -11.95 6.53
N GLY A 191 -13.77 -11.64 6.33
CA GLY A 191 -13.20 -10.31 6.45
C GLY A 191 -12.41 -10.17 7.74
N ILE A 192 -11.21 -9.58 7.62
CA ILE A 192 -10.24 -9.48 8.73
C ILE A 192 -10.81 -8.69 9.92
N ASN A 193 -11.66 -7.68 9.66
CA ASN A 193 -12.27 -6.90 10.73
C ASN A 193 -13.19 -7.75 11.60
N TYR A 194 -13.93 -8.68 11.00
CA TYR A 194 -14.80 -9.57 11.76
C TYR A 194 -13.99 -10.62 12.52
N ASP A 195 -12.99 -11.24 11.90
CA ASP A 195 -12.15 -12.24 12.56
C ASP A 195 -11.36 -11.65 13.75
N GLN A 196 -10.78 -10.46 13.59
CA GLN A 196 -9.89 -9.89 14.60
C GLN A 196 -10.59 -9.00 15.63
N PHE A 197 -11.67 -8.32 15.24
CA PHE A 197 -12.35 -7.32 16.08
C PHE A 197 -13.84 -7.64 16.29
N ASN A 198 -14.36 -8.70 15.66
CA ASN A 198 -15.78 -9.09 15.73
C ASN A 198 -16.73 -7.92 15.35
N GLU A 199 -16.29 -7.07 14.42
CA GLU A 199 -17.03 -5.92 13.92
C GLU A 199 -16.94 -5.82 12.39
N TYR A 200 -17.89 -5.10 11.79
CA TYR A 200 -17.87 -4.75 10.37
C TYR A 200 -17.58 -3.26 10.21
N THR A 201 -16.85 -2.89 9.16
CA THR A 201 -16.53 -1.47 8.87
C THR A 201 -17.77 -0.63 8.62
N HIS A 202 -18.85 -1.24 8.11
CA HIS A 202 -20.08 -0.53 7.78
C HIS A 202 -21.31 -1.36 8.15
N ASP A 203 -22.27 -0.73 8.83
CA ASP A 203 -23.51 -1.34 9.31
C ASP A 203 -24.35 -2.01 8.19
N TYR A 204 -24.27 -1.50 6.96
CA TYR A 204 -25.02 -2.09 5.84
C TYR A 204 -24.52 -3.50 5.46
N ILE A 205 -23.25 -3.83 5.75
CA ILE A 205 -22.68 -5.16 5.48
C ILE A 205 -23.31 -6.19 6.42
N GLU A 206 -23.48 -5.82 7.68
CA GLU A 206 -24.18 -6.61 8.69
C GLU A 206 -25.66 -6.77 8.33
N LEU A 207 -26.34 -5.66 8.03
CA LEU A 207 -27.75 -5.65 7.58
C LEU A 207 -27.98 -6.51 6.32
N GLN A 208 -27.07 -6.50 5.35
CA GLN A 208 -27.19 -7.30 4.13
C GLN A 208 -27.04 -8.80 4.39
N ARG A 209 -26.20 -9.21 5.36
CA ARG A 209 -26.12 -10.60 5.82
C ARG A 209 -27.43 -11.02 6.49
N ASP A 210 -27.95 -10.20 7.39
CA ASP A 210 -29.16 -10.52 8.16
C ASP A 210 -30.41 -10.57 7.29
N LEU A 211 -30.51 -9.69 6.30
CA LEU A 211 -31.66 -9.61 5.39
C LEU A 211 -31.62 -10.68 4.28
N ASN A 212 -30.44 -11.16 3.87
CA ASN A 212 -30.28 -12.13 2.78
C ASN A 212 -29.28 -13.27 3.09
N PRO A 213 -29.56 -14.10 4.12
CA PRO A 213 -28.66 -15.16 4.54
C PRO A 213 -28.44 -16.24 3.47
N THR A 214 -29.40 -16.44 2.57
CA THR A 214 -29.34 -17.42 1.45
C THR A 214 -28.50 -16.94 0.26
N LEU A 215 -28.33 -15.64 0.05
CA LEU A 215 -27.42 -15.10 -0.97
C LEU A 215 -25.98 -15.11 -0.47
N TYR A 216 -25.79 -14.77 0.80
CA TYR A 216 -24.48 -14.80 1.45
C TYR A 216 -23.92 -16.23 1.58
N SER A 217 -24.79 -17.22 1.81
CA SER A 217 -24.39 -18.63 1.90
C SER A 217 -23.96 -19.26 0.57
N LYS A 218 -24.47 -18.75 -0.57
CA LYS A 218 -24.08 -19.24 -1.90
C LYS A 218 -22.72 -18.73 -2.37
N GLN A 219 -22.24 -17.61 -1.83
CA GLN A 219 -20.99 -16.97 -2.25
C GLN A 219 -19.74 -17.54 -1.55
N SER A 220 -19.86 -18.14 -0.36
CA SER A 220 -18.71 -18.71 0.38
C SER A 220 -18.72 -20.25 0.37
N PRO A 221 -17.67 -20.92 -0.16
CA PRO A 221 -17.54 -22.38 -0.15
C PRO A 221 -17.55 -22.98 1.27
N ALA A 222 -17.04 -22.25 2.27
CA ALA A 222 -16.98 -22.68 3.66
C ALA A 222 -18.37 -22.73 4.33
N ASN A 223 -19.29 -21.85 3.91
CA ASN A 223 -20.65 -21.82 4.45
C ASN A 223 -21.51 -23.00 4.00
N ARG A 224 -21.13 -23.69 2.91
CA ARG A 224 -21.83 -24.89 2.45
C ARG A 224 -21.72 -26.04 3.46
N LEU A 225 -20.55 -26.24 4.06
CA LEU A 225 -20.29 -27.31 5.03
C LEU A 225 -20.97 -27.05 6.39
N VAL A 226 -21.04 -25.78 6.81
CA VAL A 226 -21.73 -25.40 8.06
C VAL A 226 -23.23 -25.60 7.93
N ILE A 227 -23.82 -25.32 6.75
CA ILE A 227 -25.24 -25.54 6.50
C ILE A 227 -25.58 -27.01 6.34
N GLU A 228 -24.75 -27.82 5.68
CA GLU A 228 -24.96 -29.27 5.58
C GLU A 228 -25.00 -29.90 6.98
N LYS A 229 -24.02 -29.55 7.83
CA LYS A 229 -23.95 -30.02 9.22
C LYS A 229 -25.11 -29.50 10.09
N ARG A 230 -25.62 -28.29 9.85
CA ARG A 230 -26.76 -27.72 10.59
C ARG A 230 -28.10 -28.29 10.12
N THR A 231 -28.23 -28.58 8.82
CA THR A 231 -29.39 -29.25 8.22
C THR A 231 -29.49 -30.69 8.74
N ASP A 232 -28.37 -31.41 8.82
CA ASP A 232 -28.31 -32.73 9.45
C ASP A 232 -28.73 -32.71 10.93
N LEU A 233 -28.22 -31.74 11.70
CA LEU A 233 -28.62 -31.55 13.11
C LEU A 233 -30.11 -31.24 13.27
N MET A 234 -30.70 -30.45 12.36
CA MET A 234 -32.13 -30.12 12.37
C MET A 234 -32.97 -31.35 12.02
N HIS A 235 -32.56 -32.16 11.04
CA HIS A 235 -33.24 -33.42 10.72
C HIS A 235 -33.17 -34.44 11.86
N VAL A 236 -32.02 -34.55 12.53
CA VAL A 236 -31.88 -35.41 13.72
C VAL A 236 -32.78 -34.93 14.87
N THR A 237 -32.86 -33.61 15.10
CA THR A 237 -33.70 -33.02 16.16
C THR A 237 -35.20 -33.20 15.86
N GLN A 238 -35.60 -33.08 14.60
CA GLN A 238 -36.98 -33.26 14.17
C GLN A 238 -37.41 -34.73 14.23
N GLN A 239 -36.53 -35.65 13.82
CA GLN A 239 -36.77 -37.09 13.96
C GLN A 239 -36.84 -37.53 15.43
N GLN A 240 -36.03 -36.94 16.31
CA GLN A 240 -36.14 -37.17 17.77
C GLN A 240 -37.45 -36.62 18.35
N ASN A 241 -37.94 -35.47 17.88
CA ASN A 241 -39.22 -34.90 18.32
C ASN A 241 -40.42 -35.71 17.81
N ASP A 242 -40.42 -36.18 16.57
CA ASP A 242 -41.48 -37.02 16.01
C ASP A 242 -41.57 -38.38 16.71
N THR A 243 -40.41 -38.96 17.07
CA THR A 243 -40.35 -40.20 17.85
C THR A 243 -40.87 -40.01 19.30
N ARG A 244 -40.71 -38.80 19.87
CA ARG A 244 -41.29 -38.44 21.18
C ARG A 244 -42.80 -38.20 21.10
N LEU A 245 -43.27 -37.52 20.05
CA LEU A 245 -44.70 -37.24 19.84
C LEU A 245 -45.50 -38.51 19.52
N GLY A 246 -44.93 -39.46 18.78
CA GLY A 246 -45.54 -40.77 18.52
C GLY A 246 -45.71 -41.67 19.77
N LYS A 247 -45.07 -41.32 20.89
CA LYS A 247 -45.21 -42.02 22.19
C LYS A 247 -46.25 -41.39 23.12
N LEU A 248 -46.78 -40.21 22.79
CA LEU A 248 -47.81 -39.55 23.59
C LEU A 248 -49.19 -39.92 23.03
N LYS A 249 -50.01 -40.62 23.83
CA LYS A 249 -51.41 -40.91 23.46
C LYS A 249 -52.20 -39.60 23.33
N PRO A 250 -53.08 -39.45 22.33
CA PRO A 250 -53.85 -38.23 22.13
C PRO A 250 -54.83 -38.01 23.30
N ILE A 251 -54.84 -36.80 23.85
CA ILE A 251 -55.80 -36.35 24.86
C ILE A 251 -57.09 -35.93 24.14
N SER A 252 -58.18 -36.66 24.35
CA SER A 252 -59.51 -36.29 23.86
C SER A 252 -60.04 -35.10 24.66
N VAL A 253 -60.24 -33.96 23.99
CA VAL A 253 -60.88 -32.76 24.54
C VAL A 253 -62.37 -33.03 24.75
N ILE A 254 -62.82 -33.03 26.01
CA ILE A 254 -64.25 -33.08 26.37
C ILE A 254 -64.79 -31.65 26.30
N THR A 255 -65.56 -31.34 25.26
CA THR A 255 -66.46 -30.18 25.26
C THR A 255 -67.80 -30.61 25.84
N ASN A 256 -68.21 -30.08 27.00
CA ASN A 256 -69.60 -30.12 27.45
C ASN A 256 -69.97 -28.81 28.15
N ALA A 257 -71.20 -28.38 27.84
CA ALA A 257 -71.98 -27.22 28.28
C ALA A 257 -71.68 -26.66 29.68
N TRP A 258 -71.59 -25.34 29.79
CA TRP A 258 -72.62 -24.42 30.33
C TRP A 258 -72.35 -23.00 29.80
#